data_AF-A0A820ZXU1-F1
#
_entry.id   AF-A0A820ZXU1-F1
#
_cell.length_a   1.000
_cell.length_b   1.000
_cell.length_c   1.000
_cell.angle_alpha   90.00
_cell.angle_beta   90.00
_cell.angle_gamma   90.00
#
_symmetry.space_group_name_H-M   'P 1'
#
loop_
_entity.id
_entity.type
_entity.pdbx_description
1 polymer ?
#
loop_
_entity_poly.entity_id
_entity_poly.type
_entity_poly.pdbx_seq_one_letter_code
_entity_poly.pdbx_strand_id
1 'polypeptide(L)'
;MKKNTPALTTTHKDLRLSWVKDHMTWNNEWHKVVCPLGGGSVMIWASFGWGGKSSICFVDGRMNEKGYREVLKKHLIDIDSCMDGSDWIFQQDNAPIHRAKVNLAWFKSKKINVLLWPS
;
A
#
# COMPACT_ATOMS: atom_id res chain seq x y z
N MET A 1 15.73 -14.54 -2.08
CA MET A 1 16.27 -13.44 -1.24
C MET A 1 15.61 -13.53 0.12
N LYS A 2 16.40 -13.65 1.20
CA LYS A 2 15.88 -13.77 2.57
C LYS A 2 15.19 -12.45 2.94
N LYS A 3 13.96 -12.52 3.48
CA LYS A 3 13.25 -11.34 4.01
C LYS A 3 14.05 -10.82 5.20
N ASN A 4 14.42 -9.53 5.17
CA ASN A 4 14.94 -8.83 6.35
C ASN A 4 13.79 -8.59 7.33
N THR A 5 13.40 -9.61 8.09
CA THR A 5 12.70 -9.36 9.35
C THR A 5 13.73 -8.70 10.27
N PRO A 6 13.49 -7.49 10.80
CA PRO A 6 14.44 -6.87 11.72
C PRO A 6 14.63 -7.82 12.90
N ALA A 7 15.87 -8.29 13.08
CA ALA A 7 16.19 -9.14 14.20
C ALA A 7 15.90 -8.34 15.48
N LEU A 8 15.06 -8.89 16.35
CA LEU A 8 14.87 -8.30 17.68
C LEU A 8 16.21 -8.39 18.41
N THR A 9 16.89 -7.24 18.50
CA THR A 9 18.09 -7.07 19.31
C THR A 9 17.77 -7.42 20.76
N THR A 10 18.79 -7.77 21.54
CA THR A 10 18.64 -8.05 22.97
C THR A 10 17.93 -6.89 23.68
N THR A 11 18.29 -5.65 23.31
CA THR A 11 17.64 -4.43 23.79
C THR A 11 16.14 -4.37 23.50
N HIS A 12 15.69 -4.74 22.28
CA HIS A 12 14.25 -4.80 21.99
C HIS A 12 13.53 -5.86 22.83
N LYS A 13 14.19 -6.97 23.16
CA LYS A 13 13.61 -8.01 24.01
C LYS A 13 13.48 -7.54 25.46
N ASP A 14 14.50 -6.86 25.98
CA ASP A 14 14.52 -6.36 27.35
C ASP A 14 13.52 -5.22 27.55
N LEU A 15 13.43 -4.29 26.60
CA LEU A 15 12.43 -3.22 26.64
C LEU A 15 11.00 -3.77 26.61
N ARG A 16 10.74 -4.79 25.79
CA ARG A 16 9.44 -5.45 25.74
C ARG A 16 9.15 -6.22 27.03
N LEU A 17 10.15 -6.87 27.63
CA LEU A 17 10.00 -7.57 28.90
C LEU A 17 9.73 -6.59 30.06
N SER A 18 10.42 -5.44 30.09
CA SER A 18 10.17 -4.38 31.07
C SER A 18 8.76 -3.83 30.92
N TRP A 19 8.37 -3.46 29.70
CA TRP A 19 7.04 -2.95 29.42
C TRP A 19 5.94 -3.92 29.87
N VAL A 20 6.11 -5.23 29.63
CA VAL A 20 5.17 -6.26 30.09
C VAL A 20 5.10 -6.33 31.61
N LYS A 21 6.24 -6.30 32.32
CA LYS A 21 6.25 -6.32 33.79
C LYS A 21 5.54 -5.10 34.38
N ASP A 22 5.75 -3.92 33.80
CA ASP A 22 5.18 -2.66 34.27
C ASP A 22 3.65 -2.58 34.09
N HIS A 23 3.11 -3.29 33.10
CA HIS A 23 1.68 -3.30 32.78
C HIS A 23 1.02 -4.64 33.12
N MET A 24 1.73 -5.55 33.80
CA MET A 24 1.28 -6.92 34.11
C MET A 24 0.10 -6.94 35.09
N THR A 25 0.03 -5.93 35.94
CA THR A 25 -0.98 -5.81 37.01
C THR A 25 -2.17 -4.93 36.63
N TRP A 26 -2.17 -4.36 35.43
CA TRP A 26 -3.26 -3.51 34.95
C TRP A 26 -4.54 -4.31 34.75
N ASN A 27 -5.63 -3.79 35.30
CA ASN A 27 -6.98 -4.31 35.13
C ASN A 27 -7.89 -3.22 34.55
N ASN A 28 -8.35 -2.27 35.38
CA ASN A 28 -9.26 -1.21 34.96
C ASN A 28 -8.56 -0.09 34.16
N GLU A 29 -7.24 -0.06 34.21
CA GLU A 29 -6.36 0.87 33.51
C GLU A 29 -6.43 0.65 31.99
N TRP A 30 -6.67 -0.58 31.53
CA TRP A 30 -6.83 -0.89 30.10
C TRP A 30 -8.03 -0.19 29.47
N HIS A 31 -9.07 0.16 30.24
CA HIS A 31 -10.22 0.91 29.71
C HIS A 31 -9.86 2.34 29.28
N LYS A 32 -8.71 2.85 29.73
CA LYS A 32 -8.16 4.15 29.32
C LYS A 32 -7.21 4.03 28.12
N VAL A 33 -6.89 2.80 27.71
CA VAL A 33 -6.03 2.51 26.55
C VAL A 33 -6.91 2.28 25.34
N VAL A 34 -6.90 3.23 24.41
CA VAL A 34 -7.55 3.08 23.12
C VAL A 34 -6.57 2.39 22.17
N CYS A 35 -6.78 1.10 21.93
CA CYS A 35 -6.24 0.42 20.76
C CYS A 35 -7.28 0.55 19.63
N PRO A 36 -7.12 1.44 18.65
CA PRO A 36 -7.93 1.31 17.45
C PRO A 36 -7.44 0.00 16.78
N LEU A 37 -8.27 -0.99 16.44
CA LEU A 37 -9.24 -0.97 15.35
C LEU A 37 -10.12 -2.26 15.41
N GLY A 38 -11.38 -2.15 15.83
CA GLY A 38 -12.41 -3.20 15.72
C GLY A 38 -13.53 -2.87 14.71
N GLY A 39 -13.42 -1.74 14.02
CA GLY A 39 -14.25 -1.42 12.85
C GLY A 39 -13.59 -2.01 11.61
N GLY A 40 -14.35 -2.69 10.76
CA GLY A 40 -13.86 -3.23 9.50
C GLY A 40 -13.09 -2.19 8.67
N SER A 41 -12.17 -2.66 7.84
CA SER A 41 -11.41 -1.82 6.93
C SER A 41 -11.89 -1.98 5.50
N VAL A 42 -11.81 -0.89 4.73
CA VAL A 42 -12.01 -0.92 3.28
C VAL A 42 -10.66 -0.77 2.61
N MET A 43 -10.42 -1.56 1.57
CA MET A 43 -9.29 -1.35 0.68
C MET A 43 -9.74 -0.45 -0.47
N ILE A 44 -8.97 0.59 -0.75
CA ILE A 44 -9.21 1.48 -1.88
C ILE A 44 -7.98 1.55 -2.77
N TRP A 45 -8.21 1.76 -4.05
CA TRP A 45 -7.20 2.22 -4.98
C TRP A 45 -7.57 3.62 -5.46
N ALA A 46 -6.59 4.51 -5.49
CA ALA A 46 -6.71 5.84 -6.06
C ALA A 46 -5.32 6.29 -6.53
N SER A 47 -5.30 7.20 -7.50
CA SER A 47 -4.10 7.89 -7.93
C SER A 47 -4.39 9.39 -8.05
N PHE A 48 -3.32 10.19 -8.04
CA PHE A 48 -3.41 11.63 -8.23
C PHE A 48 -2.13 12.16 -8.87
N GLY A 49 -2.23 13.34 -9.48
CA GLY A 49 -1.13 14.06 -10.11
C GLY A 49 -1.38 15.57 -10.05
N TRP A 50 -0.53 16.34 -10.73
CA TRP A 50 -0.65 17.80 -10.77
C TRP A 50 -2.01 18.27 -11.33
N GLY A 51 -2.45 17.67 -12.43
CA GLY A 51 -3.67 18.10 -13.13
C GLY A 51 -4.97 17.54 -12.56
N GLY A 52 -4.92 16.66 -11.55
CA GLY A 52 -6.12 16.11 -10.96
C GLY A 52 -5.94 14.78 -10.23
N LYS A 53 -7.05 14.10 -9.99
CA LYS A 53 -7.12 12.83 -9.27
C LYS A 53 -7.99 11.83 -10.01
N SER A 54 -7.69 10.54 -9.85
CA SER A 54 -8.55 9.48 -10.35
C SER A 54 -9.86 9.43 -9.58
N SER A 55 -10.83 8.71 -10.12
CA SER A 55 -11.93 8.18 -9.33
C SER A 55 -11.39 7.19 -8.28
N ILE A 56 -12.01 7.16 -7.09
CA ILE A 56 -11.68 6.20 -6.03
C ILE A 56 -12.31 4.86 -6.38
N CYS A 57 -11.52 3.80 -6.36
CA CYS A 57 -11.96 2.44 -6.59
C CYS A 57 -12.00 1.68 -5.26
N PHE A 58 -13.18 1.22 -4.84
CA PHE A 58 -13.29 0.30 -3.72
C PHE A 58 -12.90 -1.09 -4.17
N VAL A 59 -12.03 -1.73 -3.40
CA VAL A 59 -11.50 -3.06 -3.69
C VAL A 59 -11.98 -4.02 -2.63
N ASP A 60 -12.73 -5.04 -3.06
CA ASP A 60 -13.23 -6.08 -2.18
C ASP A 60 -12.10 -7.05 -1.83
N GLY A 61 -11.68 -7.00 -0.57
CA GLY A 61 -10.66 -7.90 -0.03
C GLY A 61 -9.27 -7.69 -0.63
N ARG A 62 -8.54 -8.79 -0.82
CA ARG A 62 -7.16 -8.75 -1.31
C ARG A 62 -7.10 -8.71 -2.83
N MET A 63 -6.54 -7.63 -3.36
CA MET A 63 -6.31 -7.46 -4.80
C MET A 63 -5.26 -8.44 -5.34
N ASN A 64 -5.59 -9.08 -6.47
CA ASN A 64 -4.64 -9.88 -7.26
C ASN A 64 -4.16 -9.10 -8.50
N GLU A 65 -3.24 -9.67 -9.27
CA GLU A 65 -2.64 -9.04 -10.43
C GLU A 65 -3.67 -8.69 -11.53
N LYS A 66 -4.71 -9.52 -11.72
CA LYS A 66 -5.77 -9.27 -12.70
C LYS A 66 -6.65 -8.11 -12.24
N GLY A 67 -7.08 -8.11 -10.98
CA GLY A 67 -7.87 -7.05 -10.38
C GLY A 67 -7.15 -5.71 -10.46
N TYR A 68 -5.85 -5.70 -10.12
CA TYR A 68 -5.02 -4.52 -10.26
C TYR A 68 -5.02 -3.97 -11.70
N ARG A 69 -4.85 -4.85 -12.70
CA ARG A 69 -4.87 -4.43 -14.10
C ARG A 69 -6.22 -3.88 -14.55
N GLU A 70 -7.33 -4.44 -14.08
CA GLU A 70 -8.66 -3.90 -14.41
C GLU A 70 -8.90 -2.54 -13.75
N VAL A 71 -8.42 -2.35 -12.51
CA VAL A 71 -8.43 -1.04 -11.84
C VAL A 71 -7.63 -0.02 -12.64
N LEU A 72 -6.41 -0.36 -13.09
CA LEU A 72 -5.60 0.54 -13.91
C LEU A 72 -6.30 0.88 -15.24
N LYS A 73 -6.83 -0.11 -15.97
CA LYS A 73 -7.54 0.15 -17.23
C LYS A 73 -8.73 1.09 -17.06
N LYS A 74 -9.44 1.00 -15.93
CA LYS A 74 -10.65 1.79 -15.68
C LYS A 74 -10.35 3.17 -15.13
N HIS A 75 -9.39 3.30 -14.23
CA HIS A 75 -9.21 4.49 -13.40
C HIS A 75 -7.91 5.25 -13.69
N LEU A 76 -6.90 4.60 -14.28
CA LEU A 76 -5.66 5.29 -14.67
C LEU A 76 -5.86 6.17 -15.90
N ILE A 77 -6.76 5.77 -16.81
CA ILE A 77 -7.11 6.54 -18.01
C ILE A 77 -7.75 7.89 -17.62
N ASP A 78 -8.49 7.94 -16.51
CA ASP A 78 -9.05 9.19 -15.99
C ASP A 78 -7.93 10.23 -15.74
N ILE A 79 -6.78 9.81 -15.22
CA ILE A 79 -5.63 10.70 -15.00
C ILE A 79 -5.02 11.16 -16.31
N ASP A 80 -4.91 10.29 -17.32
CA ASP A 80 -4.36 10.66 -18.63
C ASP A 80 -5.11 11.87 -19.23
N SER A 81 -6.43 11.92 -19.04
CA SER A 81 -7.25 13.07 -19.48
C SER A 81 -7.07 14.34 -18.64
N CYS A 82 -6.61 14.21 -17.40
CA CYS A 82 -6.40 15.33 -16.49
C CYS A 82 -4.98 15.90 -16.54
N MET A 83 -4.02 15.18 -17.12
CA MET A 83 -2.64 15.61 -17.20
C MET A 83 -2.43 16.37 -18.52
N ASP A 84 -1.84 17.57 -18.44
CA ASP A 84 -1.51 18.39 -19.62
C ASP A 84 -0.34 17.75 -20.40
N GLY A 85 -0.66 16.75 -21.23
CA GLY A 85 0.27 16.10 -22.16
C GLY A 85 0.60 14.64 -21.83
N SER A 86 1.43 14.03 -22.68
CA SER A 86 1.73 12.58 -22.66
C SER A 86 2.99 12.17 -21.90
N ASP A 87 3.69 13.12 -21.26
CA ASP A 87 5.02 12.90 -20.66
C ASP A 87 4.98 12.62 -19.15
N TRP A 88 3.83 12.22 -18.63
CA TRP A 88 3.69 11.87 -17.21
C TRP A 88 4.33 10.51 -16.90
N ILE A 89 4.77 10.36 -15.65
CA ILE A 89 5.40 9.13 -15.15
C ILE A 89 4.49 8.54 -14.08
N PHE A 90 4.10 7.28 -14.25
CA PHE A 90 3.32 6.55 -13.27
C PHE A 90 4.19 6.08 -12.11
N GLN A 91 3.80 6.38 -10.88
CA GLN A 91 4.48 5.88 -9.68
C GLN A 91 3.62 4.80 -9.00
N GLN A 92 4.25 3.69 -8.64
CA GLN A 92 3.67 2.61 -7.83
C GLN A 92 4.76 2.00 -6.94
N ASP A 93 4.38 1.42 -5.81
CA ASP A 93 5.32 0.69 -4.95
C ASP A 93 5.71 -0.68 -5.53
N ASN A 94 6.62 -1.37 -4.85
CA ASN A 94 7.14 -2.67 -5.27
C ASN A 94 6.30 -3.86 -4.76
N ALA A 95 5.01 -3.66 -4.48
CA ALA A 95 4.14 -4.76 -4.06
C ALA A 95 4.19 -5.90 -5.11
N PRO A 96 4.12 -7.18 -4.69
CA PRO A 96 4.22 -8.31 -5.61
C PRO A 96 3.24 -8.26 -6.79
N ILE A 97 2.04 -7.72 -6.56
CA ILE A 97 1.01 -7.54 -7.59
C ILE A 97 1.38 -6.45 -8.62
N HIS A 98 2.05 -5.38 -8.20
CA HIS A 98 2.48 -4.27 -9.06
C HIS A 98 3.68 -4.66 -9.94
N ARG A 99 4.55 -5.52 -9.39
CA ARG A 99 5.72 -6.09 -10.08
C ARG A 99 5.42 -7.34 -10.90
N ALA A 100 4.17 -7.81 -10.93
CA ALA A 100 3.79 -8.98 -11.70
C ALA A 100 4.13 -8.77 -13.18
N LYS A 101 4.76 -9.76 -13.83
CA LYS A 101 5.20 -9.68 -15.23
C LYS A 101 4.08 -9.24 -16.18
N VAL A 102 2.85 -9.71 -15.92
CA VAL A 102 1.66 -9.37 -16.70
C VAL A 102 1.27 -7.89 -16.62
N ASN A 103 1.56 -7.22 -15.50
CA ASN A 103 1.26 -5.81 -15.29
C ASN A 103 2.35 -4.93 -15.90
N LEU A 104 3.63 -5.29 -15.72
CA LEU A 104 4.74 -4.61 -16.38
C LEU A 104 4.65 -4.70 -17.92
N ALA A 105 4.26 -5.86 -18.45
CA ALA A 105 4.02 -6.02 -19.89
C ALA A 105 2.85 -5.16 -20.37
N TRP A 106 1.80 -5.01 -19.55
CA TRP A 106 0.66 -4.13 -19.87
C TRP A 106 1.08 -2.66 -19.92
N PHE A 107 1.83 -2.16 -18.94
CA PHE A 107 2.36 -0.79 -18.97
C PHE A 107 3.19 -0.53 -20.23
N LYS A 108 4.07 -1.48 -20.60
CA LYS A 108 4.85 -1.39 -21.85
C LYS A 108 3.96 -1.35 -23.08
N SER A 109 2.90 -2.16 -23.14
CA SER A 109 1.95 -2.16 -24.26
C SER A 109 1.17 -0.85 -24.40
N LYS A 110 0.94 -0.16 -23.27
CA LYS A 110 0.26 1.13 -23.21
C LYS A 110 1.20 2.32 -23.33
N LYS A 111 2.52 2.07 -23.47
CA LYS A 111 3.57 3.10 -23.51
C LYS A 111 3.54 4.01 -22.27
N ILE A 112 3.14 3.46 -21.13
CA ILE A 112 3.13 4.19 -19.85
C ILE A 112 4.51 4.03 -19.20
N ASN A 113 5.15 5.15 -18.91
CA ASN A 113 6.41 5.18 -18.18
C ASN A 113 6.14 4.92 -16.69
N VAL A 114 6.82 3.93 -16.10
CA VAL A 114 6.69 3.61 -14.67
C VAL A 114 7.97 3.96 -13.95
N LEU A 115 7.87 4.75 -12.87
CA LEU A 115 9.01 5.17 -12.06
C LEU A 115 9.65 3.96 -11.36
N LEU A 116 10.98 3.86 -11.39
CA LEU A 116 11.71 2.89 -10.59
C LEU A 116 11.60 3.29 -9.11
N TRP A 117 10.93 2.46 -8.32
CA TRP A 117 10.70 2.71 -6.89
C TRP A 117 11.67 1.89 -6.01
N PRO A 118 12.23 2.42 -4.91
CA PRO A 118 12.99 1.63 -3.94
C PRO A 118 12.08 0.73 -3.09
N SER A 119 12.65 -0.25 -2.38
CA SER A 119 11.92 -1.12 -1.43
C SER A 119 12.14 -0.69 0.01
#